data_AF-A0A7W1W365-F1
#
_entry.id   AF-A0A7W1W365-F1
#
_cell.length_a   1.000
_cell.length_b   1.000
_cell.length_c   1.000
_cell.angle_alpha   90.00
_cell.angle_beta   90.00
_cell.angle_gamma   90.00
#
_symmetry.space_group_name_H-M   'P 1'
#
loop_
_entity.id
_entity.type
_entity.pdbx_description
1 polymer ?
#
loop_
_entity_poly.entity_id
_entity_poly.type
_entity_poly.pdbx_seq_one_letter_code
_entity_poly.pdbx_strand_id
1 'polypeptide(L)' 'MLEELSKLSTGRYVLPYHIALIYNGLGETEETLAWLERGFEQRDAKMVFLKVEPKWNNLSSEPRFIDLMRRMNFE' A
#
# COMPACT_ATOMS: atom_id res chain seq x y z
N MET A 1 -6.27 -26.20 12.99
CA MET A 1 -5.31 -25.43 12.16
C MET A 1 -5.99 -24.44 11.21
N LEU A 2 -7.12 -24.77 10.58
CA LEU A 2 -7.92 -23.79 9.82
C LEU A 2 -8.80 -22.87 10.69
N GLU A 3 -9.21 -23.33 11.87
CA GLU A 3 -10.04 -22.53 12.79
C GLU A 3 -9.31 -21.32 13.40
N GLU A 4 -7.97 -21.37 13.53
CA GLU A 4 -7.20 -20.21 13.99
C GLU A 4 -7.10 -19.12 12.93
N LEU A 5 -7.04 -19.49 11.64
CA LEU A 5 -7.08 -18.55 10.53
C LEU A 5 -8.44 -17.85 10.43
N SER A 6 -9.53 -18.54 10.78
CA SER A 6 -10.87 -17.95 10.86
C SER A 6 -11.07 -17.06 12.09
N LYS A 7 -10.36 -17.30 13.21
CA LYS A 7 -10.42 -16.41 14.38
C LYS A 7 -9.69 -15.07 14.16
N LEU A 8 -8.78 -14.99 13.18
CA LEU A 8 -8.20 -13.73 12.69
C LEU A 8 -9.10 -12.99 11.70
N SER A 9 -10.19 -13.61 11.21
CA SER A 9 -11.08 -13.03 10.19
C SER A 9 -12.25 -12.22 10.76
N THR A 10 -12.24 -11.87 12.04
CA THR A 10 -13.38 -11.24 12.75
C THR A 10 -13.32 -9.72 12.87
N GLY A 11 -12.50 -9.06 12.06
CA GLY A 11 -12.58 -7.63 11.82
C GLY A 11 -12.12 -7.39 10.39
N ARG A 12 -12.84 -6.61 9.59
CA ARG A 12 -12.41 -6.25 8.23
C ARG A 12 -11.06 -5.54 8.32
N TYR A 13 -9.96 -6.29 8.28
CA TYR A 13 -8.63 -5.73 8.25
C TYR A 13 -8.47 -5.14 6.84
N VAL A 14 -8.77 -3.85 6.74
CA VAL A 14 -8.57 -3.11 5.49
C VAL A 14 -7.08 -2.93 5.35
N LEU A 15 -6.50 -3.67 4.40
CA LEU A 15 -5.11 -3.56 4.04
C LEU A 15 -4.76 -2.08 3.74
N PRO A 16 -3.68 -1.52 4.34
CA PRO A 16 -3.23 -0.15 4.08
C PRO A 16 -3.21 0.22 2.59
N TYR A 17 -2.88 -0.73 1.73
CA TYR A 17 -2.94 -0.58 0.27
C TYR A 17 -4.30 -0.11 -0.26
N HIS A 18 -5.40 -0.66 0.23
CA HIS A 18 -6.74 -0.26 -0.24
C HIS A 18 -7.11 1.14 0.25
N ILE A 19 -6.61 1.55 1.42
CA ILE A 19 -6.83 2.91 1.93
C ILE A 19 -6.01 3.91 1.10
N ALA A 20 -4.75 3.60 0.80
CA ALA A 20 -3.93 4.40 -0.12
C ALA A 20 -4.62 4.56 -1.47
N LEU A 21 -5.25 3.51 -1.99
CA LEU A 21 -5.96 3.57 -3.27
C LEU A 21 -7.15 4.54 -3.25
N ILE A 22 -7.88 4.63 -2.13
CA ILE A 22 -9.00 5.57 -1.98
C ILE A 22 -8.48 7.00 -2.05
N TYR A 23 -7.46 7.33 -1.23
CA TYR A 23 -6.85 8.66 -1.23
C TYR A 23 -6.24 9.03 -2.59
N ASN A 24 -5.64 8.06 -3.28
CA ASN A 24 -5.09 8.27 -4.61
C ASN A 24 -6.19 8.64 -5.62
N GLY A 25 -7.35 7.98 -5.54
CA GLY A 25 -8.53 8.30 -6.35
C GLY A 25 -9.14 9.67 -6.03
N LEU A 26 -8.90 10.20 -4.83
CA LEU A 26 -9.32 11.55 -4.40
C LEU A 26 -8.29 12.64 -4.77
N GLY A 27 -7.11 12.26 -5.27
CA GLY A 27 -6.01 13.20 -5.54
C GLY A 27 -5.28 13.68 -4.28
N GLU A 28 -5.49 13.01 -3.14
CA GLU A 28 -4.84 13.32 -1.86
C GLU A 28 -3.48 12.60 -1.78
N THR A 29 -2.46 13.22 -2.40
CA THR A 29 -1.12 12.64 -2.55
C THR A 29 -0.43 12.35 -1.20
N GLU A 30 -0.49 13.26 -0.23
CA GLU A 30 0.19 13.09 1.05
C GLU A 30 -0.37 11.91 1.85
N GLU A 31 -1.70 11.79 1.92
CA GLU A 31 -2.42 10.71 2.57
C GLU A 31 -2.16 9.38 1.86
N THR A 32 -2.13 9.39 0.52
CA THR A 32 -1.78 8.22 -0.28
C THR A 32 -0.41 7.68 0.10
N LEU A 33 0.62 8.54 0.10
CA LEU A 33 1.99 8.17 0.45
C LEU A 33 2.10 7.70 1.90
N ALA A 34 1.40 8.36 2.84
CA ALA A 34 1.39 7.95 4.24
C ALA A 34 0.80 6.54 4.42
N TRP A 35 -0.24 6.17 3.67
CA TRP A 35 -0.81 4.83 3.72
C TRP A 35 0.04 3.77 3.01
N LEU A 36 0.75 4.14 1.93
CA LEU A 36 1.72 3.25 1.29
C LEU A 36 2.90 2.92 2.20
N GLU A 37 3.43 3.92 2.93
CA GLU A 37 4.48 3.70 3.94
C GLU A 37 4.00 2.73 5.03
N ARG A 38 2.78 2.92 5.55
CA ARG A 38 2.16 1.98 6.50
C ARG A 38 2.01 0.58 5.91
N GLY A 39 1.66 0.47 4.63
CA GLY A 39 1.58 -0.81 3.92
C GLY A 39 2.93 -1.51 3.87
N PHE A 40 4.01 -0.76 3.64
CA PHE A 40 5.36 -1.31 3.69
C PHE A 40 5.76 -1.76 5.10
N GLU A 41 5.54 -0.93 6.12
CA GLU A 41 5.85 -1.25 7.52
C GLU A 41 5.09 -2.49 8.02
N GLN A 42 3.80 -2.59 7.66
CA GLN A 42 2.93 -3.71 8.03
C GLN A 42 3.11 -4.94 7.14
N ARG A 43 4.03 -4.89 6.15
CA ARG A 43 4.27 -5.96 5.17
C ARG A 43 2.98 -6.40 4.47
N ASP A 44 2.16 -5.44 4.10
CA ASP A 44 0.92 -5.66 3.35
C ASP A 44 1.25 -6.38 2.03
N ALA A 45 0.70 -7.58 1.88
CA ALA A 45 0.96 -8.44 0.73
C ALA A 45 0.59 -7.78 -0.61
N LYS A 46 -0.31 -6.79 -0.63
CA LYS A 46 -0.69 -6.08 -1.86
C LYS A 46 0.36 -5.07 -2.33
N MET A 47 1.31 -4.68 -1.48
CA MET A 47 2.39 -3.77 -1.86
C MET A 47 3.23 -4.31 -3.03
N VAL A 48 3.28 -5.63 -3.25
CA VAL A 48 3.96 -6.22 -4.42
C VAL A 48 3.43 -5.73 -5.77
N PHE A 49 2.19 -5.22 -5.81
CA PHE A 49 1.57 -4.72 -7.04
C PHE A 49 1.91 -3.26 -7.34
N LEU A 50 2.60 -2.56 -6.43
CA LEU A 50 2.89 -1.13 -6.54
C LEU A 50 3.68 -0.78 -7.82
N LYS A 51 4.61 -1.66 -8.24
CA LYS A 51 5.41 -1.49 -9.46
C LYS A 51 4.64 -1.71 -10.76
N VAL A 52 3.61 -2.56 -10.74
CA VAL A 52 2.96 -3.03 -11.98
C VAL A 52 1.63 -2.35 -12.26
N GLU A 53 0.94 -1.85 -11.24
CA GLU A 53 -0.37 -1.24 -11.45
C GLU A 53 -0.23 0.25 -11.82
N PRO A 54 -0.77 0.69 -12.98
CA PRO A 54 -0.58 2.05 -13.48
C PRO A 54 -1.28 3.13 -12.64
N LYS A 55 -2.13 2.73 -11.69
CA LYS A 55 -2.86 3.63 -10.81
C LYS A 55 -1.93 4.48 -9.91
N TRP A 56 -0.66 4.09 -9.77
CA TRP A 56 0.36 4.78 -8.97
C TRP A 56 1.28 5.68 -9.79
N ASN A 57 1.10 5.74 -11.11
CA ASN A 57 1.98 6.51 -12.00
C ASN A 57 1.97 8.01 -11.70
N ASN A 58 0.89 8.53 -11.10
CA ASN A 58 0.82 9.91 -10.63
C ASN A 58 1.82 10.23 -9.50
N LEU A 59 2.33 9.21 -8.79
CA LEU A 59 3.30 9.36 -7.71
C LEU A 59 4.75 9.21 -8.17
N SER A 60 5.01 8.96 -9.46
CA SER A 60 6.37 8.67 -9.94
C SER A 60 7.35 9.83 -9.78
N SER A 61 6.86 11.07 -9.65
CA SER A 61 7.67 12.25 -9.37
C SER A 61 7.86 12.54 -7.88
N GLU A 62 7.14 11.84 -7.00
CA GLU A 62 7.17 12.11 -5.57
C GLU A 62 8.42 11.51 -4.93
N PRO A 63 9.30 12.31 -4.30
CA PRO A 63 10.54 11.80 -3.70
C PRO A 63 10.30 10.68 -2.68
N ARG A 64 9.20 10.76 -1.92
CA ARG A 64 8.79 9.75 -0.94
C ARG A 64 8.38 8.43 -1.61
N PHE A 65 7.71 8.50 -2.75
CA PHE A 65 7.35 7.29 -3.50
C PHE A 65 8.57 6.60 -4.08
N ILE A 66 9.52 7.37 -4.62
CA ILE A 66 10.79 6.85 -5.14
C ILE A 66 11.59 6.15 -4.02
N ASP A 67 11.71 6.77 -2.84
CA ASP A 67 12.38 6.15 -1.68
C ASP A 67 11.71 4.83 -1.26
N LEU A 68 10.37 4.82 -1.21
CA LEU A 68 9.60 3.63 -0.89
C LEU A 68 9.87 2.49 -1.89
N MET A 69 9.88 2.79 -3.19
CA MET A 69 10.17 1.81 -4.24
C MET A 69 11.59 1.24 -4.12
N ARG A 70 12.59 2.05 -3.75
CA ARG A 70 13.95 1.57 -3.46
C ARG A 70 14.00 0.65 -2.25
N ARG A 71 13.33 1.02 -1.15
CA ARG A 71 13.24 0.18 0.07
C ARG A 71 12.55 -1.15 -0.19
N MET A 72 11.68 -1.20 -1.21
CA MET A 72 11.02 -2.42 -1.70
C MET A 72 11.86 -3.21 -2.72
N ASN A 73 13.06 -2.74 -3.09
CA ASN A 73 13.91 -3.30 -4.15
C ASN A 73 13.23 -3.35 -5.53
N PHE A 74 12.45 -2.31 -5.85
CA PHE A 74 11.79 -2.15 -7.15
C PHE A 74 12.52 -1.21 -8.10
N GLU A 75 13.56 -0.52 -7.64
CA GLU A 75 14.52 0.26 -8.44
C GLU A 75 15.92 -0.33 -8.35
#